data_AF-A0A523RYA8-F1
#
_entry.id   AF-A0A523RYA8-F1
#
_cell.length_a   1.000
_cell.length_b   1.000
_cell.length_c   1.000
_cell.angle_alpha   90.00
_cell.angle_beta   90.00
_cell.angle_gamma   90.00
#
_symmetry.space_group_name_H-M   'P 1'
#
loop_
_entity.id
_entity.type
_entity.pdbx_description
1 polymer ?
#
loop_
_entity_poly.entity_id
_entity_poly.type
_entity_poly.pdbx_seq_one_letter_code
_entity_poly.pdbx_strand_id
1 'polypeptide(L)'
;MLIYSPTSMTCYFKNSRMKELFSDIDIEVTKENRAKVDEVIHDMLSVDYPNCAAAWKMVRKKLEVDSQGFKERLKTSLNNSF
;
A
#
# COMPACT_ATOMS: atom_id res chain seq x y z
N MET A 1 -22.65 17.77 1.68
CA MET A 1 -21.30 18.38 1.77
C MET A 1 -20.55 17.61 2.85
N LEU A 2 -19.90 16.50 2.48
CA LEU A 2 -19.13 15.72 3.45
C LEU A 2 -17.75 16.36 3.55
N ILE A 3 -17.52 17.02 4.68
CA ILE A 3 -16.20 17.52 5.09
C ILE A 3 -15.27 16.32 5.27
N TYR A 4 -14.55 15.98 4.20
CA TYR A 4 -13.49 14.99 4.19
C TYR A 4 -12.29 15.59 4.93
N SER A 5 -12.14 15.25 6.22
CA SER A 5 -10.95 15.60 6.98
C SER A 5 -9.72 14.91 6.37
N PRO A 6 -8.67 15.65 5.93
CA PRO A 6 -7.52 15.09 5.21
C PRO A 6 -6.55 14.25 6.07
N THR A 7 -6.96 13.82 7.27
CA THR A 7 -6.06 13.19 8.25
C THR A 7 -6.03 11.65 8.23
N SER A 8 -6.89 10.96 7.45
CA SER A 8 -6.98 9.48 7.48
C SER A 8 -6.86 8.74 6.14
N MET A 9 -6.28 9.34 5.09
CA MET A 9 -6.09 8.64 3.79
C MET A 9 -4.70 7.97 3.65
N THR A 10 -3.77 8.16 4.58
CA THR A 10 -2.41 7.57 4.49
C THR A 10 -1.85 7.14 5.85
N CYS A 11 -2.69 6.62 6.74
CA CYS A 11 -2.28 6.30 8.10
C CYS A 11 -1.26 5.16 8.18
N TYR A 12 -1.25 4.22 7.22
CA TYR A 12 -0.30 3.10 7.24
C TYR A 12 1.07 3.42 6.62
N PHE A 13 1.19 4.44 5.75
CA PHE A 13 2.49 4.85 5.19
C PHE A 13 3.45 5.41 6.27
N LYS A 14 2.89 5.84 7.40
CA LYS A 14 3.66 6.24 8.58
C LYS A 14 4.17 5.05 9.41
N ASN A 15 3.66 3.85 9.17
CA ASN A 15 4.05 2.66 9.90
C ASN A 15 5.41 2.14 9.43
N SER A 16 6.35 1.92 10.36
CA SER A 16 7.72 1.48 10.04
C SER A 16 7.74 0.20 9.22
N ARG A 17 6.84 -0.75 9.50
CA ARG A 17 6.75 -2.03 8.78
C ARG A 17 6.36 -1.88 7.30
N MET A 18 5.59 -0.86 6.96
CA MET A 18 5.22 -0.61 5.57
C MET A 18 6.40 0.03 4.82
N LYS A 19 7.13 0.93 5.48
CA LYS A 19 8.36 1.49 4.92
C LYS A 19 9.42 0.42 4.71
N GLU A 20 9.56 -0.51 5.64
CA GLU A 20 10.43 -1.68 5.49
C GLU A 20 10.03 -2.52 4.27
N LEU A 21 8.73 -2.78 4.07
CA LEU A 21 8.24 -3.50 2.89
C LEU A 21 8.60 -2.78 1.59
N PHE A 22 8.35 -1.47 1.50
CA PHE A 22 8.68 -0.70 0.31
C PHE A 22 10.20 -0.63 0.06
N SER A 23 10.99 -0.47 1.13
CA SER A 23 12.45 -0.51 1.07
C SER A 23 12.99 -1.86 0.61
N ASP A 24 12.36 -2.96 1.04
CA ASP A 24 12.75 -4.32 0.66
C ASP A 24 12.51 -4.58 -0.84
N ILE A 25 11.49 -3.96 -1.42
CA ILE A 25 11.22 -4.03 -2.86
C ILE A 25 11.89 -2.91 -3.68
N ASP A 26 12.71 -2.07 -3.06
CA ASP A 26 13.39 -0.93 -3.70
C ASP A 26 12.41 0.10 -4.30
N ILE A 27 11.31 0.38 -3.58
CA ILE A 27 10.33 1.41 -3.94
C ILE A 27 10.40 2.55 -2.94
N GLU A 28 10.68 3.76 -3.42
CA GLU A 28 10.62 4.97 -2.60
C GLU A 28 9.23 5.62 -2.69
N VAL A 29 8.53 5.74 -1.56
CA VAL A 29 7.22 6.42 -1.50
C VAL A 29 7.41 7.90 -1.21
N THR A 30 7.16 8.74 -2.22
CA THR A 30 7.19 10.20 -2.16
C THR A 30 5.78 10.78 -1.99
N LYS A 31 5.68 12.10 -1.74
CA LYS A 31 4.38 12.78 -1.63
C LYS A 31 3.60 12.80 -2.95
N GLU A 32 4.28 12.67 -4.08
CA GLU A 32 3.68 12.70 -5.41
C GLU A 32 3.17 11.31 -5.81
N ASN A 33 3.92 10.25 -5.47
CA ASN A 33 3.58 8.89 -5.86
C ASN A 33 2.66 8.15 -4.84
N ARG A 34 2.60 8.60 -3.58
CA ARG A 34 1.80 7.96 -2.51
C ARG A 34 0.35 7.67 -2.87
N ALA A 35 -0.30 8.55 -3.64
CA ALA A 35 -1.71 8.39 -3.99
C ALA A 35 -1.88 7.23 -4.98
N LYS A 36 -0.95 7.12 -5.93
CA LYS A 36 -0.93 6.04 -6.91
C LYS A 36 -0.52 4.70 -6.27
N VAL A 37 0.45 4.71 -5.34
CA VAL A 37 0.81 3.53 -4.55
C VAL A 37 -0.40 3.04 -3.74
N ASP A 38 -1.15 3.94 -3.11
CA ASP A 38 -2.35 3.60 -2.34
C ASP A 38 -3.45 2.99 -3.22
N GLU A 39 -3.68 3.55 -4.40
CA GLU A 39 -4.61 3.02 -5.40
C GLU A 39 -4.24 1.60 -5.84
N VAL A 40 -2.98 1.37 -6.21
CA VAL A 40 -2.49 0.04 -6.63
C VAL A 40 -2.62 -1.00 -5.51
N ILE A 41 -2.36 -0.61 -4.25
CA ILE A 41 -2.52 -1.51 -3.11
C ILE A 41 -3.99 -1.87 -2.88
N HIS A 42 -4.90 -0.89 -2.95
CA HIS A 42 -6.33 -1.15 -2.78
C HIS A 42 -6.88 -2.00 -3.92
N ASP A 43 -6.46 -1.76 -5.16
CA ASP A 43 -6.82 -2.56 -6.33
C ASP A 43 -6.31 -4.01 -6.19
N MET A 44 -5.03 -4.20 -5.91
CA MET A 44 -4.42 -5.54 -5.75
C MET A 44 -5.04 -6.35 -4.60
N LEU A 45 -5.54 -5.69 -3.57
CA LEU A 45 -6.16 -6.34 -2.41
C LEU A 45 -7.67 -6.43 -2.54
N SER A 46 -8.28 -5.77 -3.53
CA SER A 46 -9.73 -5.67 -3.72
C SER A 46 -10.44 -5.28 -2.41
N VAL A 47 -9.86 -4.30 -1.70
CA VAL A 47 -10.37 -3.79 -0.41
C VAL A 47 -11.07 -2.46 -0.65
N ASP A 48 -12.29 -2.32 -0.13
CA ASP A 48 -13.04 -1.07 -0.19
C ASP A 48 -12.27 0.11 0.41
N TYR A 49 -12.14 1.15 -0.42
CA TYR A 49 -11.65 2.45 -0.02
C TYR A 49 -12.66 3.14 0.91
N PRO A 50 -12.27 3.86 1.99
CA PRO A 50 -10.92 4.20 2.46
C PRO A 50 -10.43 3.31 3.62
N ASN A 51 -10.56 1.98 3.55
CA ASN A 51 -10.24 1.12 4.70
C ASN A 51 -8.76 0.69 4.77
N CYS A 52 -7.91 1.66 5.14
CA CYS A 52 -6.47 1.50 5.33
C CYS A 52 -6.06 0.35 6.29
N ALA A 53 -6.81 0.15 7.38
CA ALA A 53 -6.51 -0.89 8.36
C ALA A 53 -6.79 -2.29 7.80
N ALA A 54 -7.89 -2.44 7.05
CA ALA A 54 -8.22 -3.69 6.37
C ALA A 54 -7.20 -4.04 5.29
N ALA A 55 -6.79 -3.05 4.48
CA ALA A 55 -5.73 -3.21 3.48
C ALA A 55 -4.44 -3.71 4.13
N TRP A 56 -3.97 -3.07 5.20
CA TRP A 56 -2.75 -3.49 5.89
C TRP A 56 -2.86 -4.89 6.52
N LYS A 57 -4.02 -5.28 7.04
CA LYS A 57 -4.25 -6.63 7.55
C LYS A 57 -4.13 -7.66 6.42
N MET A 58 -4.66 -7.36 5.23
CA MET A 58 -4.54 -8.22 4.05
C MET A 58 -3.09 -8.33 3.55
N VAL A 59 -2.36 -7.21 3.50
CA VAL A 59 -0.93 -7.20 3.13
C VAL A 59 -0.14 -8.15 4.03
N ARG A 60 -0.30 -8.03 5.36
CA ARG A 60 0.38 -8.92 6.31
C ARG A 60 0.01 -10.38 6.07
N LYS A 61 -1.28 -10.66 5.89
CA LYS A 61 -1.76 -12.03 5.64
C LYS A 61 -1.15 -12.62 4.37
N LYS A 62 -1.01 -11.82 3.31
CA LYS A 62 -0.33 -12.25 2.08
C LYS A 62 1.18 -12.40 2.28
N LEU A 63 1.82 -11.54 3.06
CA LEU A 63 3.24 -11.68 3.41
C LEU A 63 3.52 -12.93 4.25
N GLU A 64 2.60 -13.35 5.12
CA GLU A 64 2.71 -14.58 5.91
C GLU A 64 2.55 -15.84 5.05
N VAL A 65 1.67 -15.79 4.04
CA VAL A 65 1.39 -16.94 3.15
C VAL A 65 2.42 -17.05 2.03
N ASP A 66 2.76 -15.92 1.40
CA ASP A 66 3.61 -15.84 0.21
C ASP A 66 4.35 -14.49 0.18
N SER A 67 5.35 -14.35 1.05
CA SER A 67 6.12 -13.11 1.20
C SER A 67 6.78 -12.67 -0.11
N GLN A 68 7.51 -13.59 -0.75
CA GLN A 68 8.29 -13.26 -1.94
C GLN A 68 7.40 -12.99 -3.15
N GLY A 69 6.44 -13.86 -3.45
CA GLY A 69 5.56 -13.68 -4.60
C GLY A 69 4.65 -12.45 -4.44
N PHE A 70 4.21 -12.12 -3.22
CA PHE A 70 3.50 -10.86 -2.99
C PHE A 70 4.37 -9.64 -3.24
N LYS A 71 5.61 -9.63 -2.72
CA LYS A 71 6.59 -8.54 -2.93
C LYS A 71 6.89 -8.33 -4.41
N GLU A 72 7.15 -9.40 -5.16
CA GLU A 72 7.42 -9.33 -6.61
C GLU A 72 6.22 -8.76 -7.36
N ARG A 73 5.00 -9.25 -7.09
CA ARG A 73 3.78 -8.76 -7.73
C ARG A 73 3.52 -7.29 -7.42
N LEU A 74 3.70 -6.89 -6.16
CA LEU A 74 3.55 -5.51 -5.72
C LEU A 74 4.56 -4.61 -6.45
N LYS A 75 5.83 -5.02 -6.51
CA LYS A 75 6.89 -4.31 -7.24
C LYS A 75 6.55 -4.17 -8.72
N THR A 76 6.15 -5.25 -9.40
CA THR A 76 5.76 -5.22 -10.82
C THR A 76 4.58 -4.28 -11.05
N SER A 77 3.56 -4.32 -10.20
CA SER A 77 2.37 -3.47 -10.35
C SER A 77 2.69 -1.99 -10.16
N LEU A 78 3.59 -1.67 -9.24
CA LEU A 78 4.08 -0.31 -9.02
C LEU A 78 4.97 0.16 -10.17
N ASN A 79 5.91 -0.66 -10.65
CA ASN A 79 6.75 -0.32 -11.81
C ASN A 79 5.96 -0.15 -13.12
N ASN A 80 4.83 -0.84 -13.28
CA ASN A 80 3.94 -0.60 -14.44
C ASN A 80 3.10 0.68 -14.29
N SER A 81 3.04 1.25 -13.09
CA SER A 81 2.24 2.44 -12.78
C SER A 81 3.03 3.75 -12.80
N PHE A 82 4.36 3.70 -12.93
CA PHE A 82 5.28 4.85 -12.98
C PHE A 82 6.25 4.75 -14.15
#